data_AF-A0A843HKG0-F1
#
_entry.id   AF-A0A843HKG0-F1
#
_cell.length_a   1.000
_cell.length_b   1.000
_cell.length_c   1.000
_cell.angle_alpha   90.00
_cell.angle_beta   90.00
_cell.angle_gamma   90.00
#
_symmetry.space_group_name_H-M   'P 1'
#
loop_
_entity.id
_entity.type
_entity.pdbx_description
1 polymer ?
#
loop_
_entity_poly.entity_id
_entity_poly.type
_entity_poly.pdbx_seq_one_letter_code
_entity_poly.pdbx_strand_id
1 'polypeptide(L)' 'MAKVKFQLNRSGVRELLKSSEMQSICLNYANNALGRLGPGYEVSSRSGRNRVNAEVRAETFAARRENLKNNSILKAVKG' A
#
# COMPACT_ATOMS: atom_id res chain seq x y z
N MET A 1 -12.92 35.22 19.36
CA MET A 1 -13.19 34.03 18.52
C MET A 1 -13.49 32.85 19.42
N ALA A 2 -14.64 32.20 19.27
CA ALA A 2 -14.94 30.98 20.02
C ALA A 2 -14.02 29.84 19.53
N LYS A 3 -13.43 29.06 20.45
CA LYS A 3 -12.64 27.86 20.10
C LYS A 3 -13.58 26.79 19.55
N VAL A 4 -13.61 26.63 18.23
CA VAL A 4 -14.30 25.51 17.58
C VAL A 4 -13.59 24.21 17.98
N LYS A 5 -14.32 23.29 18.61
CA LYS A 5 -13.83 21.94 18.91
C LYS A 5 -14.20 21.01 17.75
N PHE A 6 -13.19 20.54 17.03
CA PHE A 6 -13.36 19.51 16.01
C PHE A 6 -13.07 18.13 16.62
N GLN A 7 -14.01 17.20 16.45
CA GLN A 7 -13.85 15.80 16.86
C GLN A 7 -14.11 14.88 15.68
N LEU A 8 -13.18 13.95 15.43
CA LEU A 8 -13.33 12.98 14.36
C LEU A 8 -14.42 11.95 14.68
N ASN A 9 -15.28 11.70 13.70
CA ASN A 9 -16.13 10.51 13.70
C ASN A 9 -15.26 9.26 13.49
N ARG A 10 -14.88 8.60 14.58
CA ARG A 10 -13.97 7.45 14.55
C ARG A 10 -14.55 6.24 13.80
N SER A 11 -15.86 6.02 13.85
CA SER A 11 -16.49 4.92 13.07
C SER A 11 -16.46 5.24 11.58
N GLY A 12 -16.89 6.44 11.19
CA GLY A 12 -16.88 6.87 9.78
C GLY A 12 -15.48 6.88 9.17
N VAL A 13 -14.46 7.32 9.91
CA VAL A 13 -13.05 7.24 9.46
C VAL A 13 -12.63 5.78 9.26
N ARG A 14 -13.04 4.86 10.13
CA ARG A 14 -12.70 3.44 9.98
C ARG A 14 -13.40 2.80 8.78
N GLU A 15 -14.64 3.19 8.50
CA GLU A 15 -15.37 2.75 7.30
C GLU A 15 -14.68 3.26 6.03
N LEU A 16 -14.33 4.55 5.98
CA LEU A 16 -13.57 5.13 4.88
C LEU A 16 -12.24 4.40 4.65
N LEU A 17 -11.47 4.13 5.72
CA LEU A 17 -10.19 3.42 5.60
C LEU A 17 -10.34 1.95 5.15
N LYS A 18 -11.54 1.39 5.16
CA LYS A 18 -11.84 0.03 4.68
C LYS A 18 -12.56 0.02 3.34
N SER A 19 -12.84 1.19 2.77
CA SER A 19 -13.65 1.30 1.57
C SER A 19 -12.92 0.77 0.34
N SER A 20 -13.69 0.40 -0.68
CA SER A 20 -13.19 -0.03 -1.98
C SER A 20 -12.37 1.07 -2.66
N GLU A 21 -12.77 2.32 -2.53
CA GLU A 21 -12.08 3.48 -3.10
C GLU A 21 -10.69 3.64 -2.47
N MET A 22 -10.60 3.48 -1.14
CA MET A 22 -9.31 3.50 -0.45
C MET A 22 -8.42 2.33 -0.90
N GLN A 23 -9.01 1.15 -1.13
CA GLN A 23 -8.26 0.00 -1.65
C GLN A 23 -7.74 0.27 -3.06
N SER A 24 -8.55 0.86 -3.95
CA SER A 24 -8.14 1.26 -5.30
C SER A 24 -7.00 2.27 -5.27
N ILE A 25 -7.02 3.22 -4.35
CA ILE A 25 -5.92 4.18 -4.16
C ILE A 25 -4.64 3.44 -3.74
N CYS A 26 -4.69 2.55 -2.75
CA CYS A 26 -3.54 1.75 -2.33
C CYS A 26 -2.99 0.89 -3.48
N LEU A 27 -3.87 0.24 -4.25
CA LEU A 27 -3.50 -0.56 -5.42
C LEU A 27 -2.84 0.29 -6.51
N ASN A 28 -3.32 1.51 -6.75
CA ASN A 28 -2.69 2.42 -7.71
C ASN A 28 -1.24 2.71 -7.33
N TYR A 29 -0.97 3.07 -6.06
CA TYR A 29 0.39 3.27 -5.58
C TYR A 29 1.26 2.02 -5.71
N ALA A 30 0.73 0.84 -5.33
CA ALA A 30 1.46 -0.42 -5.43
C ALA A 30 1.76 -0.81 -6.88
N ASN A 31 0.82 -0.64 -7.80
CA ASN A 31 1.01 -0.90 -9.23
C ASN A 31 2.01 0.07 -9.87
N ASN A 32 2.03 1.34 -9.46
CA ASN A 32 3.04 2.29 -9.89
C ASN A 32 4.45 1.91 -9.42
N ALA A 33 4.57 1.31 -8.22
CA ALA A 33 5.83 0.76 -7.75
C ALA A 33 6.21 -0.51 -8.52
N LEU A 34 5.24 -1.40 -8.78
CA LEU A 34 5.44 -2.61 -9.58
C LEU A 34 5.96 -2.30 -10.99
N GLY A 35 5.46 -1.24 -11.62
CA GLY A 35 5.93 -0.78 -12.94
C GLY A 35 7.40 -0.34 -12.98
N ARG A 36 8.06 -0.15 -11.83
CA ARG A 36 9.50 0.13 -11.71
C ARG A 36 10.34 -1.12 -11.50
N LEU A 37 9.69 -2.28 -11.30
CA LEU A 37 10.33 -3.55 -11.00
C LEU A 37 10.34 -4.46 -12.23
N GLY A 38 11.24 -5.44 -12.23
CA GLY A 38 11.32 -6.46 -13.27
C GLY A 38 10.27 -7.56 -13.14
N PRO A 39 10.39 -8.64 -13.93
CA PRO A 39 9.50 -9.80 -13.81
C PRO A 39 9.66 -10.50 -12.46
N GLY A 40 8.58 -11.15 -12.00
CA GLY A 40 8.57 -11.96 -10.79
C GLY A 40 8.22 -11.22 -9.50
N TYR A 41 7.81 -9.95 -9.61
CA TYR A 41 7.15 -9.21 -8.54
C TYR A 41 5.65 -9.20 -8.76
N GLU A 42 4.91 -9.10 -7.66
CA GLU A 42 3.45 -9.09 -7.68
C GLU A 42 2.89 -8.05 -6.72
N VAL A 43 1.66 -7.61 -6.99
CA VAL A 43 0.87 -6.78 -6.09
C VAL A 43 -0.29 -7.60 -5.54
N SER A 44 -0.54 -7.49 -4.25
CA SER A 44 -1.75 -8.01 -3.61
C SER A 44 -2.37 -6.95 -2.70
N SER A 45 -3.66 -7.10 -2.38
CA SER A 45 -4.35 -6.22 -1.44
C SER A 45 -5.11 -7.00 -0.40
N ARG A 46 -5.21 -6.45 0.82
CA ARG A 46 -5.97 -7.05 1.92
C ARG A 46 -6.70 -5.97 2.71
N SER A 47 -7.89 -6.29 3.19
CA SER A 47 -8.56 -5.48 4.22
C SER A 47 -8.17 -6.02 5.60
N GLY A 48 -7.39 -5.23 6.35
CA GLY A 48 -7.01 -5.56 7.72
C GLY A 48 -8.07 -5.12 8.74
N ARG A 49 -7.77 -5.30 10.03
CA ARG A 49 -8.72 -4.98 11.13
C ARG A 49 -9.27 -3.54 11.06
N ASN A 50 -8.43 -2.58 10.67
CA ASN A 50 -8.75 -1.15 10.73
C ASN A 50 -8.67 -0.41 9.38
N ARG A 51 -7.98 -0.98 8.39
CA ARG A 51 -7.68 -0.33 7.11
C ARG A 51 -7.32 -1.36 6.04
N VAL A 52 -7.48 -0.97 4.79
CA VAL A 52 -6.93 -1.70 3.65
C VAL A 52 -5.43 -1.43 3.49
N ASN A 53 -4.73 -2.37 2.86
CA ASN A 53 -3.37 -2.20 2.38
C ASN A 53 -3.21 -2.84 1.00
N ALA A 54 -2.17 -2.40 0.30
CA ALA A 54 -1.64 -3.07 -0.88
C ALA A 54 -0.14 -3.33 -0.64
N GLU A 55 0.32 -4.51 -1.03
CA GLU A 55 1.66 -5.01 -0.82
C GLU A 55 2.30 -5.34 -2.17
N VAL A 56 3.55 -4.90 -2.36
CA VAL A 56 4.41 -5.36 -3.46
C VAL A 56 5.34 -6.41 -2.89
N ARG A 57 5.37 -7.61 -3.48
CA ARG A 57 6.20 -8.73 -3.02
C ARG A 57 7.02 -9.34 -4.15
N ALA A 58 8.17 -9.90 -3.80
CA ALA A 58 8.99 -10.69 -4.70
C ALA A 58 8.53 -12.16 -4.65
N GLU A 59 7.89 -12.63 -5.72
CA GLU A 59 7.31 -13.97 -5.76
C GLU A 59 8.34 -15.01 -6.17
N THR A 60 9.09 -14.75 -7.24
CA THR A 60 10.06 -15.70 -7.78
C THR A 60 11.37 -15.69 -6.99
N PHE A 61 12.08 -16.81 -7.00
CA PHE A 61 13.41 -16.89 -6.38
C PHE A 61 14.38 -15.86 -6.97
N ALA A 62 14.31 -15.62 -8.28
CA ALA A 62 15.12 -14.61 -8.95
C ALA A 62 14.82 -13.20 -8.44
N ALA A 63 13.54 -12.82 -8.35
CA ALA A 63 13.11 -11.52 -7.81
C ALA A 63 13.50 -11.36 -6.34
N ARG A 64 13.38 -12.41 -5.52
CA ARG A 64 13.80 -12.35 -4.09
C ARG A 64 15.29 -12.09 -3.95
N ARG A 65 16.12 -12.80 -4.73
CA ARG A 65 17.57 -12.61 -4.73
C ARG A 65 17.97 -11.24 -5.25
N GLU A 66 17.30 -10.73 -6.28
CA GLU A 66 17.53 -9.39 -6.82
C GLU A 66 17.17 -8.32 -5.79
N ASN A 67 15.96 -8.42 -5.21
CA ASN A 67 15.48 -7.48 -4.19
C ASN A 67 16.42 -7.42 -2.98
N LEU A 68 16.91 -8.57 -2.50
CA LEU A 68 17.84 -8.63 -1.37
C LEU A 68 19.17 -7.93 -1.66
N LYS A 69 19.65 -7.98 -2.90
CA LYS A 69 20.91 -7.34 -3.31
C LYS A 69 20.76 -5.85 -3.50
N ASN A 70 19.61 -5.42 -4.04
CA ASN A 70 19.45 -4.08 -4.58
C ASN A 70 18.46 -3.20 -3.81
N ASN A 71 17.73 -3.75 -2.83
CA ASN A 71 16.63 -3.10 -2.12
C ASN A 71 15.55 -2.57 -3.09
N SER A 72 15.23 -3.36 -4.11
CA SER A 72 14.43 -2.91 -5.26
C SER A 72 13.04 -2.48 -4.88
N ILE A 73 12.35 -3.23 -4.02
CA ILE A 73 11.00 -2.85 -3.53
C ILE A 73 11.07 -1.54 -2.74
N LEU A 74 12.04 -1.39 -1.83
CA LEU A 74 12.27 -0.18 -1.02
C LEU A 74 12.42 1.06 -1.93
N LYS A 75 13.32 0.96 -2.92
CA LYS A 75 13.50 2.01 -3.93
C LYS A 75 12.25 2.26 -4.76
N ALA A 76 11.54 1.21 -5.16
CA ALA A 76 10.33 1.33 -5.97
C ALA A 76 9.19 2.03 -5.23
N VAL A 77 9.07 1.86 -3.91
CA VAL A 77 8.08 2.58 -3.07
C VAL A 77 8.53 3.97 -2.63
N LYS A 78 9.74 4.41 -3.03
CA LYS A 78 10.34 5.71 -2.70
C LYS A 78 10.61 5.93 -1.21
N GLY A 79 10.95 4.87 -0.47
CA GLY A 79 11.39 4.97 0.92
C GLY A 79 12.24 3.77 1.26
#